data_AF-A0A453D3G5-F1
#
_entry.id   AF-A0A453D3G5-F1
#
_cell.length_a   1.000
_cell.length_b   1.000
_cell.length_c   1.000
_cell.angle_alpha   90.00
_cell.angle_beta   90.00
_cell.angle_gamma   90.00
#
_symmetry.space_group_name_H-M   'P 1'
#
loop_
_entity.id
_entity.type
_entity.pdbx_description
1 polymer ?
#
loop_
_entity_poly.entity_id
_entity_poly.type
_entity_poly.pdbx_seq_one_letter_code
_entity_poly.pdbx_strand_id
1 'polypeptide(L)'
;MPEKSFFGRRPPLPLCGKEIKIIVGEPVDFDLPGLKQVAAMIPQDTSFERKGWPTITPEGLDEAAQRWLYQKMSDKIQSAMESLRKTLLNLKQH
;
A
#
# COMPACT_ATOMS: atom_id res chain seq x y z
N MET A 1 -0.26 -5.09 21.79
CA MET A 1 -0.84 -6.40 22.21
C MET A 1 0.14 -7.05 23.17
N PRO A 2 -0.21 -7.41 24.41
CA PRO A 2 0.77 -7.91 25.36
C PRO A 2 1.07 -9.38 25.07
N GLU A 3 2.31 -9.68 24.69
CA GLU A 3 2.78 -11.04 24.44
C GLU A 3 2.95 -11.78 25.78
N LYS A 4 2.44 -13.03 25.86
CA LYS A 4 2.55 -13.87 27.05
C LYS A 4 4.01 -14.28 27.27
N SER A 5 4.75 -13.49 28.05
CA SER A 5 6.10 -13.84 28.48
C SER A 5 6.04 -14.92 29.55
N PHE A 6 6.77 -16.02 29.33
CA PHE A 6 6.97 -17.05 30.34
C PHE A 6 7.56 -16.40 31.61
N PHE A 7 6.84 -16.50 32.73
CA PHE A 7 7.28 -16.09 34.07
C PHE A 7 7.61 -14.60 34.27
N GLY A 8 7.08 -13.69 33.45
CA GLY A 8 7.28 -12.25 33.65
C GLY A 8 8.75 -11.79 33.53
N ARG A 9 9.65 -12.67 33.07
CA ARG A 9 11.05 -12.33 32.78
C ARG A 9 11.17 -11.95 31.30
N ARG A 10 12.04 -10.99 30.98
CA ARG A 10 12.41 -10.71 29.59
C ARG A 10 13.08 -11.97 29.03
N PRO A 11 12.65 -12.49 27.87
CA PRO A 11 13.31 -13.63 27.25
C PRO A 11 14.79 -13.29 27.01
N PRO A 12 15.72 -14.23 27.25
CA PRO A 12 17.16 -13.98 27.17
C PRO A 12 17.62 -13.64 25.74
N LEU A 13 16.85 -14.06 24.73
CA LEU A 13 17.07 -13.70 23.33
C LEU A 13 15.73 -13.18 22.76
N PRO A 14 15.66 -11.91 22.32
CA PRO A 14 14.39 -11.25 22.01
C PRO A 14 13.63 -11.84 20.81
N LEU A 15 14.28 -12.71 20.03
CA LEU A 15 13.82 -13.09 18.68
C LEU A 15 14.05 -14.58 18.36
N CYS A 16 14.33 -15.42 19.36
CA CYS A 16 14.57 -16.85 19.13
C CYS A 16 13.32 -17.52 18.54
N GLY A 17 13.43 -18.05 17.32
CA GLY A 17 12.30 -18.69 16.62
C GLY A 17 11.35 -17.73 15.88
N LYS A 18 11.65 -16.43 15.81
CA LYS A 18 10.89 -15.48 14.97
C LYS A 18 11.60 -15.29 13.63
N GLU A 19 10.91 -15.53 12.52
CA GLU A 19 11.39 -15.21 11.16
C GLU A 19 11.29 -13.69 10.94
N ILE A 20 12.44 -13.00 10.89
CA ILE A 20 12.47 -11.56 10.65
C ILE A 20 12.84 -11.33 9.19
N LYS A 21 11.88 -10.83 8.42
CA LYS A 21 12.12 -10.38 7.05
C LYS A 21 12.61 -8.94 7.08
N ILE A 22 13.91 -8.75 6.92
CA ILE A 22 14.50 -7.41 6.79
C ILE A 22 14.30 -6.97 5.34
N ILE A 23 13.34 -6.07 5.14
CA ILE A 23 13.09 -5.47 3.82
C ILE A 23 14.00 -4.24 3.72
N VAL A 24 15.01 -4.31 2.86
CA VAL A 24 15.91 -3.19 2.60
C VAL A 24 15.31 -2.36 1.45
N GLY A 25 14.77 -1.18 1.78
CA GLY A 25 14.15 -0.27 0.83
C GLY A 25 13.39 0.85 1.54
N GLU A 26 12.87 1.81 0.77
CA GLU A 26 11.97 2.84 1.29
C GLU A 26 10.56 2.24 1.44
N PRO A 27 9.96 2.25 2.65
CA PRO A 27 8.61 1.73 2.84
C PRO A 27 7.58 2.61 2.10
N VAL A 28 6.70 1.98 1.33
CA VAL A 28 5.61 2.66 0.63
C VAL A 28 4.31 2.46 1.40
N ASP A 29 3.95 3.45 2.22
CA ASP A 29 2.72 3.40 3.01
C ASP A 29 1.51 3.91 2.21
N PHE A 30 0.38 3.20 2.26
CA PHE A 30 -0.86 3.62 1.61
C PHE A 30 -1.92 3.93 2.65
N ASP A 31 -2.31 5.20 2.75
CA ASP A 31 -3.48 5.62 3.54
C ASP A 31 -4.76 5.31 2.77
N LEU A 32 -5.19 4.05 2.85
CA LEU A 32 -6.43 3.58 2.22
C LEU A 32 -7.67 4.38 2.64
N PRO A 33 -7.92 4.68 3.93
CA PRO A 33 -9.11 5.46 4.31
C PRO A 33 -9.06 6.90 3.78
N GLY A 34 -7.90 7.56 3.80
CA GLY A 34 -7.74 8.89 3.20
C GLY A 34 -7.94 8.87 1.69
N LEU A 35 -7.32 7.91 0.99
CA LEU A 35 -7.47 7.76 -0.46
C LEU A 35 -8.91 7.47 -0.87
N LYS A 36 -9.65 6.66 -0.10
CA LYS A 36 -11.07 6.39 -0.35
C LYS A 36 -11.94 7.64 -0.18
N GLN A 37 -11.65 8.49 0.81
CA GLN A 37 -12.38 9.75 1.01
C GLN A 37 -12.17 10.69 -0.16
N VAL A 38 -10.92 10.85 -0.61
CA VAL A 38 -10.60 11.68 -1.78
C VAL A 38 -11.27 11.13 -3.03
N ALA A 39 -11.23 9.81 -3.23
CA ALA A 39 -11.90 9.15 -4.34
C ALA A 39 -13.42 9.38 -4.33
N ALA A 40 -14.05 9.38 -3.15
CA ALA A 40 -15.48 9.64 -3.00
C ALA A 40 -15.88 11.09 -3.27
N MET A 41 -14.94 12.04 -3.20
CA MET A 41 -15.17 13.45 -3.55
C MET A 41 -15.06 13.72 -5.05
N ILE A 42 -14.63 12.74 -5.85
CA ILE A 42 -14.45 12.92 -7.29
C ILE A 42 -15.82 12.93 -7.97
N PRO A 43 -16.13 13.97 -8.77
CA PRO A 43 -17.37 14.04 -9.51
C PRO A 43 -17.54 12.83 -10.43
N GLN A 44 -18.75 12.27 -10.44
CA GLN A 44 -19.10 11.21 -11.37
C GLN A 44 -19.26 11.81 -12.77
N ASP A 45 -18.32 11.50 -13.65
CA ASP A 45 -18.53 11.72 -15.08
C ASP A 45 -19.55 10.68 -15.57
N THR A 46 -20.78 11.12 -15.80
CA THR A 46 -21.92 10.29 -16.23
C THR A 46 -21.75 9.64 -17.61
N SER A 47 -20.61 9.88 -18.29
CA SER A 47 -20.31 9.43 -19.65
C SER A 47 -19.49 8.13 -19.71
N PHE A 48 -19.02 7.60 -18.57
CA PHE A 48 -18.21 6.39 -18.59
C PHE A 48 -19.07 5.15 -18.84
N GLU A 49 -18.83 4.50 -19.99
CA GLU A 49 -19.30 3.14 -20.25
C GLU A 49 -18.86 2.24 -19.09
N ARG A 50 -19.80 1.48 -18.51
CA ARG A 50 -19.54 0.49 -17.46
C ARG A 50 -18.72 -0.66 -18.04
N LYS A 51 -17.40 -0.44 -18.19
CA LYS A 51 -16.46 -1.42 -18.70
C LYS A 51 -16.10 -2.43 -17.60
N GLY A 52 -17.05 -3.32 -17.29
CA GLY A 52 -16.82 -4.60 -16.63
C GLY A 52 -15.95 -4.58 -15.36
N TRP A 53 -15.94 -3.46 -14.63
CA TRP A 53 -15.10 -3.29 -13.45
C TRP A 53 -15.67 -4.15 -12.31
N PRO A 54 -14.83 -4.80 -11.49
CA PRO A 54 -15.32 -5.68 -10.44
C PRO A 54 -16.07 -4.86 -9.39
N THR A 55 -17.39 -5.10 -9.29
CA THR A 55 -18.24 -4.53 -8.26
C THR A 55 -17.92 -5.23 -6.94
N ILE A 56 -17.03 -4.64 -6.14
CA ILE A 56 -16.49 -5.33 -4.96
C ILE A 56 -17.49 -5.41 -3.80
N THR A 57 -18.64 -4.71 -3.85
CA THR A 57 -19.68 -4.72 -2.79
C THR A 57 -20.98 -4.06 -3.28
N PRO A 58 -22.17 -4.50 -2.80
CA PRO A 58 -23.45 -3.84 -3.11
C PRO A 58 -23.59 -2.42 -2.52
N GLU A 59 -22.88 -2.09 -1.44
CA GLU A 59 -22.73 -0.75 -0.85
C GLU A 59 -21.40 -0.04 -1.27
N GLY A 60 -20.72 -0.54 -2.30
CA GLY A 60 -19.34 -0.17 -2.63
C GLY A 60 -19.15 1.18 -3.31
N LEU A 61 -17.99 1.79 -3.04
CA LEU A 61 -17.42 2.97 -3.71
C LEU A 61 -17.70 2.96 -5.22
N ASP A 62 -18.05 4.11 -5.80
CA ASP A 62 -18.39 4.23 -7.22
C ASP A 62 -17.27 3.73 -8.16
N GLU A 63 -17.63 3.26 -9.36
CA GLU A 63 -16.70 2.70 -10.34
C GLU A 63 -15.61 3.71 -10.74
N ALA A 64 -15.97 4.98 -10.89
CA ALA A 64 -15.04 6.07 -11.17
C ALA A 64 -14.07 6.30 -9.99
N ALA A 65 -14.60 6.31 -8.77
CA ALA A 65 -13.81 6.45 -7.55
C ALA A 65 -12.83 5.28 -7.37
N GLN A 66 -13.28 4.05 -7.66
CA GLN A 66 -12.43 2.87 -7.62
C GLN A 66 -11.32 2.95 -8.68
N ARG A 67 -11.64 3.30 -9.94
CA ARG A 67 -10.61 3.50 -10.98
C ARG A 67 -9.58 4.54 -10.58
N TRP A 68 -10.02 5.69 -10.07
CA TRP A 68 -9.11 6.73 -9.60
C TRP A 68 -8.20 6.21 -8.48
N LEU A 69 -8.77 5.47 -7.51
CA LEU A 69 -8.01 4.88 -6.42
C LEU A 69 -6.92 3.93 -6.94
N TYR A 70 -7.27 3.05 -7.86
CA TYR A 70 -6.30 2.13 -8.49
C TYR A 70 -5.23 2.88 -9.27
N GLN A 71 -5.61 3.89 -10.06
CA GLN A 71 -4.65 4.73 -10.78
C GLN A 71 -3.68 5.40 -9.78
N LYS A 72 -4.21 6.01 -8.72
CA LYS A 72 -3.40 6.74 -7.75
C LYS A 72 -2.43 5.84 -7.00
N MET A 73 -2.86 4.64 -6.63
CA MET A 73 -1.98 3.63 -6.03
C MET A 73 -0.90 3.19 -7.01
N SER A 74 -1.27 2.95 -8.27
CA SER A 74 -0.34 2.52 -9.31
C SER A 74 0.73 3.58 -9.59
N ASP A 75 0.34 4.85 -9.67
CA ASP A 75 1.27 5.98 -9.84
C ASP A 75 2.28 6.06 -8.69
N LYS A 76 1.82 5.85 -7.45
CA LYS A 76 2.69 5.86 -6.27
C LYS A 76 3.69 4.71 -6.29
N ILE A 77 3.25 3.51 -6.68
CA ILE A 77 4.13 2.34 -6.85
C ILE A 77 5.16 2.62 -7.95
N GLN A 78 4.70 3.14 -9.10
CA GLN A 78 5.58 3.46 -10.21
C GLN A 78 6.65 4.48 -9.80
N SER A 79 6.26 5.55 -9.11
CA SER A 79 7.19 6.56 -8.63
C SER A 79 8.25 5.99 -7.67
N ALA A 80 7.83 5.13 -6.73
CA ALA A 80 8.75 4.45 -5.82
C ALA A 80 9.73 3.53 -6.58
N MET A 81 9.24 2.77 -7.56
CA MET A 81 10.06 1.90 -8.40
C MET A 81 11.04 2.68 -9.28
N GLU A 82 10.62 3.82 -9.82
CA GLU A 82 11.50 4.71 -10.59
C GLU A 82 12.59 5.34 -9.72
N SER A 83 12.26 5.74 -8.49
CA SER A 83 13.24 6.21 -7.50
C SER A 83 14.28 5.12 -7.22
N LEU A 84 13.83 3.90 -6.93
CA LEU A 84 14.70 2.75 -6.71
C LEU A 84 15.58 2.45 -7.93
N ARG A 85 15.04 2.56 -9.15
CA ARG A 85 15.82 2.36 -10.37
C ARG A 85 16.94 3.40 -10.49
N LYS A 86 16.67 4.67 -10.19
CA LYS A 86 17.67 5.74 -10.24
C LYS A 86 18.77 5.54 -9.20
N THR A 87 18.43 5.18 -7.96
CA THR A 87 19.43 4.92 -6.92
C THR A 87 20.34 3.76 -7.30
N LEU A 88 19.79 2.66 -7.84
CA LEU A 88 20.58 1.52 -8.32
C LEU A 88 21.49 1.88 -9.50
N LEU A 89 21.02 2.71 -10.44
CA LEU A 89 21.86 3.16 -11.56
C LEU A 89 23.03 4.04 -11.09
N ASN A 90 22.79 4.95 -10.15
CA ASN A 90 23.84 5.80 -9.58
C ASN A 90 24.89 4.99 -8.81
N LEU A 91 24.47 3.96 -8.07
CA LEU A 91 25.38 3.06 -7.35
C LEU A 91 26.29 2.27 -8.29
N LYS A 92 25.84 1.95 -9.51
CA LYS A 92 26.63 1.20 -10.50
C LYS A 92 27.70 2.05 -11.20
N GLN A 93 27.64 3.37 -11.08
CA GLN A 93 28.59 4.30 -11.71
C GLN A 93 29.80 4.63 -10.84
N HIS A 94 29.81 4.19 -9.57
CA HIS A 94 30.93 4.26 -8.63
C HIS A 94 31.59 2.88 -8.46
#